data_AF-A0A929YYV2-F1
#
_entry.id   AF-A0A929YYV2-F1
#
_cell.length_a   1.000
_cell.length_b   1.000
_cell.length_c   1.000
_cell.angle_alpha   90.00
_cell.angle_beta   90.00
_cell.angle_gamma   90.00
#
_symmetry.space_group_name_H-M   'P 1'
#
loop_
_entity.id
_entity.type
_entity.pdbx_description
1 polymer ?
#
loop_
_entity_poly.entity_id
_entity_poly.type
_entity_poly.pdbx_seq_one_letter_code
_entity_poly.pdbx_strand_id
1 'polypeptide(L)'
;MIGDYFLYFVGAIVFLALACYVYAFGKRCKRFQKEHPEIIERLQHELLGEEQAEILERQRHEREQRKILREAYERIRREAFRKYPGIGGTYQKRRDYIKRKWQSLGN
;
A
#
# COMPACT_ATOMS: atom_id res chain seq x y z
N MET A 1 38.28 -33.65 -19.72
CA MET A 1 39.31 -32.96 -18.92
C MET A 1 39.83 -31.70 -19.62
N ILE A 2 40.57 -31.73 -20.73
CA ILE A 2 41.06 -30.49 -21.41
C ILE A 2 39.92 -29.57 -21.91
N GLY A 3 38.81 -30.14 -22.41
CA GLY A 3 37.65 -29.37 -22.87
C GLY A 3 36.93 -28.60 -21.76
N ASP A 4 36.87 -29.17 -20.56
CA ASP A 4 36.20 -28.54 -19.41
C ASP A 4 37.00 -27.35 -18.90
N TYR A 5 38.34 -27.48 -18.81
CA TYR A 5 39.23 -26.37 -18.45
C TYR A 5 39.17 -25.22 -19.46
N PHE A 6 39.07 -25.52 -20.76
CA PHE A 6 38.90 -24.49 -21.79
C PHE A 6 37.56 -23.75 -21.65
N LEU A 7 36.49 -24.48 -21.31
CA LEU A 7 35.16 -23.91 -21.11
C LEU A 7 35.10 -23.02 -19.86
N TYR A 8 35.74 -23.42 -18.77
CA TYR A 8 35.91 -22.56 -17.58
C TYR A 8 36.78 -21.32 -17.87
N PHE A 9 37.83 -21.45 -18.68
CA PHE A 9 38.69 -20.35 -19.05
C PHE A 9 37.95 -19.29 -19.89
N VAL A 10 37.19 -19.72 -20.89
CA VAL A 10 36.34 -18.83 -21.68
C VAL A 10 35.24 -18.21 -20.81
N GLY A 11 34.61 -18.99 -19.93
CA GLY A 11 33.63 -18.48 -18.97
C GLY A 11 34.19 -17.39 -18.05
N ALA A 12 35.40 -17.56 -17.54
CA ALA A 12 36.08 -16.58 -16.71
C ALA A 12 36.37 -15.27 -17.47
N ILE A 13 36.78 -15.36 -18.74
CA ILE A 13 37.01 -14.18 -19.59
C ILE A 13 35.71 -13.43 -19.86
N VAL A 14 34.63 -14.14 -20.18
CA VAL A 14 33.32 -13.53 -20.41
C VAL A 14 32.80 -12.87 -19.13
N PHE A 15 32.97 -13.52 -17.98
CA PHE A 15 32.57 -12.96 -16.69
C PHE A 15 33.38 -11.69 -16.35
N LEU A 16 34.69 -11.70 -16.58
CA LEU A 16 35.55 -10.53 -16.39
C LEU A 16 35.13 -9.38 -17.31
N ALA A 17 34.85 -9.66 -18.58
CA ALA A 17 34.40 -8.65 -19.53
C ALA A 17 33.06 -8.02 -19.10
N LEU A 18 32.13 -8.85 -18.61
CA LEU A 18 30.82 -8.40 -18.12
C LEU A 18 30.96 -7.57 -16.84
N ALA A 19 31.83 -7.97 -15.92
CA ALA A 19 32.15 -7.20 -14.73
C ALA A 19 32.75 -5.83 -15.08
N CYS A 20 33.69 -5.77 -16.03
CA CYS A 20 34.26 -4.52 -16.53
C CYS A 20 33.21 -3.62 -17.19
N TYR A 21 32.29 -4.21 -17.97
CA TYR A 21 31.19 -3.47 -18.60
C TYR A 21 30.26 -2.86 -17.56
N VAL A 22 29.81 -3.64 -16.56
CA VAL A 22 28.95 -3.15 -15.47
C VAL A 22 29.64 -2.06 -14.67
N TYR A 23 30.94 -2.22 -14.37
CA TYR A 23 31.71 -1.20 -13.66
C TYR A 23 31.83 0.12 -14.43
N ALA A 24 32.12 0.04 -15.74
CA ALA A 24 32.19 1.22 -16.60
C ALA A 24 30.83 1.90 -16.75
N PHE A 25 29.76 1.12 -16.87
CA PHE A 25 28.39 1.61 -16.94
C PHE A 25 28.00 2.32 -15.65
N GLY A 26 28.24 1.71 -14.48
CA GLY A 26 28.00 2.33 -13.18
C GLY A 26 28.77 3.64 -12.97
N LYS A 27 30.02 3.72 -13.46
CA LYS A 27 30.81 4.96 -13.40
C LYS A 27 30.29 6.05 -14.36
N ARG A 28 29.71 5.68 -15.50
CA ARG A 28 29.03 6.62 -16.41
C ARG A 28 27.71 7.10 -15.82
N CYS A 29 26.89 6.21 -15.26
CA CYS A 29 25.66 6.57 -14.57
C CYS A 29 25.95 7.54 -13.42
N LYS A 30 26.96 7.28 -12.57
CA LYS A 30 27.34 8.21 -11.49
C LYS A 30 27.80 9.59 -11.97
N ARG A 31 28.43 9.67 -13.15
CA ARG A 31 28.82 10.97 -13.75
C ARG A 31 27.61 11.71 -14.30
N PHE A 32 26.75 11.01 -15.04
CA PHE A 32 25.50 11.55 -15.55
C PHE A 32 24.57 12.04 -14.41
N GLN A 33 24.54 11.29 -13.30
CA GLN A 33 23.82 11.64 -12.07
C GLN A 33 24.32 12.97 -11.46
N LYS A 34 25.63 13.24 -11.56
CA LYS A 34 26.26 14.46 -11.06
C LYS A 34 26.10 15.64 -12.02
N GLU A 35 26.04 15.38 -13.32
CA GLU A 35 25.86 16.41 -14.35
C GLU A 35 24.40 16.89 -14.45
N HIS A 36 23.43 16.03 -14.15
CA HIS A 36 22.00 16.36 -14.24
C HIS A 36 21.21 16.00 -12.97
N PRO A 37 21.47 16.66 -11.83
CA PRO A 37 20.72 16.43 -10.59
C PRO A 37 19.23 16.78 -10.76
N GLU A 38 18.89 17.76 -11.60
CA GLU A 38 17.52 18.22 -11.83
C GLU A 38 16.60 17.14 -12.42
N ILE A 39 17.15 16.24 -13.25
CA ILE A 39 16.37 15.15 -13.84
C ILE A 39 15.94 14.16 -12.76
N ILE A 40 16.80 13.92 -11.78
CA ILE A 40 16.54 12.96 -10.69
C ILE A 40 15.60 13.56 -9.66
N GLU A 41 15.75 14.84 -9.37
CA GLU A 41 14.86 15.55 -8.46
C GLU A 41 13.44 15.61 -9.04
N ARG A 42 13.29 15.83 -10.36
CA ARG A 42 12.00 15.72 -11.05
C ARG A 42 11.43 14.30 -11.00
N LEU A 43 12.25 13.28 -11.31
CA LEU A 43 11.81 11.89 -11.30
C LEU A 43 11.39 11.44 -9.90
N GLN A 44 12.12 11.88 -8.86
CA GLN A 44 11.77 11.63 -7.46
C GLN A 44 10.47 12.33 -7.09
N HIS A 45 10.29 13.59 -7.49
CA HIS A 45 9.04 14.32 -7.24
C HIS A 45 7.83 13.69 -7.93
N GLU A 46 8.01 13.17 -9.14
CA GLU A 46 6.97 12.50 -9.91
C GLU A 46 6.59 11.16 -9.26
N LEU A 47 7.59 10.32 -8.90
CA LEU A 47 7.35 9.08 -8.17
C LEU A 47 6.69 9.31 -6.80
N LEU A 48 7.21 10.27 -6.02
CA LEU A 48 6.67 10.63 -4.72
C LEU A 48 5.27 11.25 -4.85
N GLY A 49 4.98 11.92 -5.96
CA GLY A 49 3.67 12.51 -6.26
C GLY A 49 2.62 11.45 -6.56
N GLU A 50 2.96 10.46 -7.39
CA GLU A 50 2.08 9.33 -7.70
C GLU A 50 1.82 8.45 -6.47
N GLU A 51 2.86 8.14 -5.70
CA GLU A 51 2.73 7.35 -4.47
C GLU A 51 1.88 8.08 -3.41
N GLN A 52 2.06 9.39 -3.26
CA GLN A 52 1.21 10.21 -2.38
C GLN A 52 -0.24 10.30 -2.86
N ALA A 53 -0.48 10.35 -4.17
CA ALA A 53 -1.84 10.34 -4.73
C ALA A 53 -2.55 9.01 -4.43
N GLU A 54 -1.87 7.87 -4.61
CA GLU A 54 -2.44 6.56 -4.32
C GLU A 54 -2.76 6.40 -2.82
N ILE A 55 -1.89 6.87 -1.93
CA ILE A 55 -2.14 6.87 -0.47
C ILE A 55 -3.36 7.75 -0.14
N LEU A 56 -3.48 8.91 -0.77
CA LEU A 56 -4.60 9.82 -0.55
C LEU A 56 -5.93 9.22 -1.03
N GLU A 57 -5.95 8.54 -2.17
CA GLU A 57 -7.14 7.84 -2.68
C GLU A 57 -7.55 6.69 -1.76
N ARG A 58 -6.59 5.86 -1.30
CA ARG A 58 -6.86 4.82 -0.31
C ARG A 58 -7.45 5.39 0.98
N GLN A 59 -6.89 6.50 1.49
CA GLN A 59 -7.45 7.17 2.66
C GLN A 59 -8.87 7.71 2.43
N ARG A 60 -9.18 8.24 1.25
CA ARG A 60 -10.54 8.71 0.92
C ARG A 60 -11.52 7.55 0.93
N HIS A 61 -11.17 6.44 0.27
CA HIS A 61 -12.01 5.24 0.28
C HIS A 61 -12.23 4.69 1.69
N GLU A 62 -11.19 4.62 2.53
CA GLU A 62 -11.36 4.23 3.93
C GLU A 62 -12.28 5.18 4.70
N ARG A 63 -12.14 6.50 4.51
CA ARG A 63 -13.00 7.49 5.18
C ARG A 63 -14.46 7.35 4.76
N GLU A 64 -14.72 7.10 3.47
CA GLU A 64 -16.06 6.86 2.95
C GLU A 64 -16.66 5.57 3.52
N GLN A 65 -15.92 4.47 3.53
CA GLN A 65 -16.36 3.22 4.15
C GLN A 65 -16.68 3.41 5.64
N ARG A 66 -15.82 4.12 6.39
CA ARG A 66 -16.05 4.44 7.80
C ARG A 66 -17.29 5.31 8.00
N LYS A 67 -17.57 6.27 7.10
CA LYS A 67 -18.81 7.06 7.13
C LYS A 67 -20.04 6.18 6.93
N ILE A 68 -20.02 5.31 5.91
CA ILE A 68 -21.12 4.38 5.62
C ILE A 68 -21.40 3.46 6.82
N LEU A 69 -20.36 2.87 7.41
CA LEU A 69 -20.47 2.04 8.62
C LEU A 69 -21.07 2.82 9.79
N ARG A 70 -20.62 4.06 10.02
CA ARG A 70 -21.14 4.93 11.08
C ARG A 70 -22.61 5.26 10.87
N GLU A 71 -23.02 5.58 9.64
CA GLU A 71 -24.42 5.85 9.31
C GLU A 71 -25.32 4.63 9.46
N ALA A 72 -24.84 3.45 9.07
CA ALA A 72 -25.55 2.19 9.25
C ALA A 72 -25.75 1.90 10.75
N TYR A 73 -24.70 2.05 11.55
CA TYR A 73 -24.77 1.88 13.00
C TYR A 73 -25.73 2.88 13.66
N GLU A 74 -25.66 4.15 13.29
CA GLU A 74 -26.56 5.18 13.80
C GLU A 74 -28.03 4.97 13.38
N ARG A 75 -28.29 4.38 12.21
CA ARG A 75 -29.63 3.95 11.82
C ARG A 75 -30.16 2.86 12.76
N ILE A 76 -29.37 1.81 12.98
CA ILE A 76 -29.73 0.71 13.89
C ILE A 76 -29.95 1.22 15.31
N ARG A 77 -29.08 2.12 15.78
CA ARG A 77 -29.17 2.75 17.09
C ARG A 77 -30.48 3.53 17.21
N ARG A 78 -30.80 4.41 16.26
CA ARG A 78 -32.06 5.17 16.27
C ARG A 78 -33.29 4.26 16.30
N GLU A 79 -33.27 3.17 15.53
CA GLU A 79 -34.34 2.19 15.51
C GLU A 79 -34.49 1.46 16.84
N ALA A 80 -33.37 1.09 17.49
CA ALA A 80 -33.37 0.51 18.83
C ALA A 80 -33.98 1.45 19.87
N PHE A 81 -33.65 2.75 19.81
CA PHE A 81 -34.21 3.77 20.69
C PHE A 81 -35.71 3.99 20.48
N ARG A 82 -36.20 3.92 19.23
CA ARG A 82 -37.64 3.97 18.94
C ARG A 82 -38.38 2.74 19.45
N LYS A 83 -37.81 1.54 19.29
CA LYS A 83 -38.43 0.27 19.68
C LYS A 83 -38.45 0.05 21.20
N TYR A 84 -37.44 0.55 21.89
CA TYR A 84 -37.28 0.39 23.34
C TYR A 84 -36.94 1.76 23.98
N PRO A 85 -37.94 2.64 24.16
CA PRO A 85 -37.74 3.96 24.79
C PRO A 85 -37.48 3.85 26.30
N GLY A 86 -37.03 4.94 26.94
CA GLY A 86 -36.80 5.03 28.40
C GLY A 86 -35.35 4.83 28.86
N ILE A 87 -35.11 4.92 30.18
CA ILE A 87 -33.80 4.82 30.86
C ILE A 87 -33.84 3.63 31.83
N GLY A 88 -32.75 2.87 31.96
CA GLY A 88 -32.58 1.87 33.02
C GLY A 88 -33.02 0.44 32.67
N GLY A 89 -34.31 0.20 32.38
CA GLY A 89 -34.84 -1.16 32.16
C GLY A 89 -34.80 -1.68 30.71
N THR A 90 -34.81 -0.76 29.74
CA THR A 90 -34.80 -1.06 28.29
C THR A 90 -33.40 -1.04 27.68
N TYR A 91 -32.36 -0.70 28.47
CA TYR A 91 -30.99 -0.63 27.99
C TYR A 91 -30.46 -1.98 27.49
N GLN A 92 -30.64 -3.06 28.27
CA GLN A 92 -30.24 -4.41 27.87
C GLN A 92 -30.87 -4.79 26.52
N LYS A 93 -32.18 -4.58 26.38
CA LYS A 93 -32.95 -4.89 25.16
C LYS A 93 -32.46 -4.09 23.95
N ARG A 94 -32.11 -2.81 24.12
CA ARG A 94 -31.50 -1.99 23.04
C ARG A 94 -30.14 -2.53 22.64
N ARG A 95 -29.28 -2.83 23.62
CA ARG A 95 -27.94 -3.35 23.35
C ARG A 95 -28.00 -4.67 22.59
N ASP A 96 -28.86 -5.60 23.02
CA ASP A 96 -29.00 -6.90 22.37
C ASP A 96 -29.64 -6.80 20.98
N TYR A 97 -30.55 -5.84 20.79
CA TYR A 97 -31.11 -5.53 19.47
C TYR A 97 -30.05 -4.96 18.52
N ILE A 98 -29.28 -3.97 18.96
CA ILE A 98 -28.19 -3.37 18.18
C ILE A 98 -27.18 -4.46 17.82
N LYS A 99 -26.76 -5.29 18.78
CA LYS A 99 -25.79 -6.36 18.56
C LYS A 99 -26.26 -7.36 17.49
N ARG A 100 -27.47 -7.89 17.62
CA ARG A 100 -28.03 -8.83 16.63
C ARG A 100 -28.17 -8.23 15.25
N LYS A 101 -28.65 -6.98 15.18
CA LYS A 101 -28.85 -6.30 13.90
C LYS A 101 -27.53 -5.93 13.24
N TRP A 102 -26.52 -5.57 14.02
CA TRP A 102 -25.17 -5.33 13.53
C TRP A 102 -24.54 -6.61 12.96
N GLN A 103 -24.66 -7.74 13.68
CA GLN A 103 -24.18 -9.05 13.21
C GLN A 103 -24.89 -9.51 11.93
N SER A 104 -26.18 -9.22 11.77
CA SER A 104 -26.92 -9.55 10.55
C SER A 104 -26.46 -8.80 9.30
N LEU A 105 -25.71 -7.69 9.46
CA LEU A 105 -25.11 -6.95 8.35
C LEU A 105 -23.75 -7.52 7.92
N GLY A 106 -23.29 -8.63 8.52
CA GLY A 106 -22.01 -9.26 8.20
C GLY A 106 -20.79 -8.61 8.87
N ASN A 107 -21.01 -7.83 9.94
CA ASN A 107 -19.96 -7.22 10.78
C ASN A 107 -19.79 -7.92 12.14
#